data_AF-A0A2V8YY11-F1
#
_entry.id   AF-A0A2V8YY11-F1
#
_cell.length_a   1.000
_cell.length_b   1.000
_cell.length_c   1.000
_cell.angle_alpha   90.00
_cell.angle_beta   90.00
_cell.angle_gamma   90.00
#
_symmetry.space_group_name_H-M   'P 1'
#
loop_
_entity.id
_entity.type
_entity.pdbx_description
1 polymer ?
#
loop_
_entity_poly.entity_id
_entity_poly.type
_entity_poly.pdbx_seq_one_letter_code
_entity_poly.pdbx_strand_id
1 'polypeptide(L)'
;MLPPYRAIRTDRAIYITYFCYRRLAGIVERRVEQMTNPLTSLLPAFLTPEPGLNSGFMIAQVTAAALTSESKVLATPHSVDSIPTSGNQEDYVSMGMSGARRLDRMLKNLRNTIAIELLCACQGVDLLAPLKTGKLASQAYECPR
;
A
#
# COMPACT_ATOMS: atom_id res chain seq x y z
N MET A 1 14.06 -13.76 -28.49
CA MET A 1 12.80 -13.01 -28.64
C MET A 1 11.69 -13.81 -27.98
N LEU A 2 11.00 -13.29 -26.96
CA LEU A 2 9.87 -13.99 -26.36
C LEU A 2 8.73 -14.06 -27.40
N PRO A 3 8.05 -15.21 -27.57
CA PRO A 3 6.94 -15.27 -28.50
C PRO A 3 5.80 -14.35 -28.02
N PRO A 4 5.07 -13.69 -28.94
CA PRO A 4 4.13 -12.61 -28.62
C PRO A 4 3.04 -13.00 -27.61
N TYR A 5 2.56 -14.24 -27.65
CA TYR A 5 1.58 -14.77 -26.69
C TYR A 5 2.10 -14.84 -25.24
N ARG A 6 3.41 -15.03 -25.03
CA ARG A 6 4.00 -15.04 -23.67
C ARG A 6 4.09 -13.63 -23.09
N ALA A 7 4.40 -12.63 -23.91
CA ALA A 7 4.49 -11.23 -23.49
C ALA A 7 3.13 -10.68 -23.01
N ILE A 8 2.05 -10.99 -23.73
CA ILE A 8 0.68 -10.62 -23.36
C ILE A 8 0.24 -11.35 -22.08
N ARG A 9 0.66 -12.61 -21.90
CA ARG A 9 0.37 -13.38 -20.68
C ARG A 9 1.06 -12.81 -19.44
N THR A 10 2.32 -12.38 -19.55
CA THR A 10 3.06 -11.75 -18.45
C THR A 10 2.43 -10.41 -18.04
N ASP A 11 1.91 -9.66 -19.00
CA ASP A 11 1.28 -8.37 -18.74
C ASP A 11 -0.07 -8.52 -17.99
N ARG A 12 -0.86 -9.55 -18.29
CA ARG A 12 -2.05 -9.89 -17.48
C ARG A 12 -1.69 -10.25 -16.03
N ALA A 13 -0.55 -10.91 -15.79
CA ALA A 13 -0.09 -11.19 -14.43
C ALA A 13 0.34 -9.91 -13.69
N ILE A 14 0.96 -8.96 -14.40
CA ILE A 14 1.29 -7.63 -13.88
C ILE A 14 -0.01 -6.88 -13.49
N TYR A 15 -1.05 -6.97 -14.32
CA TYR A 15 -2.35 -6.38 -14.01
C TYR A 15 -2.98 -6.89 -12.71
N ILE A 16 -3.07 -8.21 -12.55
CA ILE A 16 -3.63 -8.82 -11.33
C ILE A 16 -2.84 -8.33 -10.11
N THR A 17 -1.51 -8.27 -10.23
CA THR A 17 -0.64 -7.79 -9.15
C THR A 17 -0.94 -6.34 -8.75
N TYR A 18 -1.17 -5.44 -9.71
CA TYR A 18 -1.58 -4.06 -9.42
C TYR A 18 -2.85 -3.97 -8.61
N PHE A 19 -3.86 -4.73 -9.04
CA PHE A 19 -5.15 -4.72 -8.37
C PHE A 19 -5.01 -5.19 -6.92
N CYS A 20 -4.25 -6.27 -6.70
CA CYS A 20 -3.93 -6.77 -5.37
C CYS A 20 -3.23 -5.70 -4.52
N TYR A 21 -2.17 -5.07 -5.02
CA TYR A 21 -1.41 -4.06 -4.26
C TYR A 21 -2.27 -2.84 -3.91
N ARG A 22 -3.04 -2.33 -4.87
CA ARG A 22 -3.98 -1.23 -4.63
C ARG A 22 -5.00 -1.60 -3.56
N ARG A 23 -5.57 -2.81 -3.63
CA ARG A 23 -6.61 -3.25 -2.67
C ARG A 23 -6.04 -3.41 -1.27
N LEU A 24 -4.83 -3.96 -1.17
CA LEU A 24 -4.09 -4.07 0.09
C LEU A 24 -3.77 -2.70 0.67
N ALA A 25 -3.23 -1.76 -0.10
CA ALA A 25 -2.97 -0.40 0.37
C ALA A 25 -4.25 0.27 0.88
N GLY A 26 -5.38 0.08 0.18
CA GLY A 26 -6.67 0.59 0.59
C GLY A 26 -7.17 0.06 1.94
N ILE A 27 -7.05 -1.25 2.20
CA ILE A 27 -7.49 -1.81 3.49
C ILE A 27 -6.55 -1.41 4.64
N VAL A 28 -5.24 -1.36 4.37
CA VAL A 28 -4.22 -0.93 5.33
C VAL A 28 -4.48 0.51 5.77
N GLU A 29 -4.71 1.43 4.82
CA GLU A 29 -5.00 2.84 5.12
C GLU A 29 -6.27 2.99 5.97
N ARG A 30 -7.33 2.22 5.67
CA ARG A 30 -8.55 2.24 6.48
C ARG A 30 -8.32 1.76 7.91
N ARG A 31 -7.42 0.80 8.14
CA ARG A 31 -7.05 0.36 9.49
C ARG A 31 -6.22 1.41 10.23
N VAL A 32 -5.33 2.11 9.52
CA VAL A 32 -4.60 3.27 10.08
C VAL A 32 -5.60 4.35 10.53
N GLU A 33 -6.57 4.71 9.69
CA GLU A 33 -7.61 5.66 10.06
C GLU A 33 -8.37 5.21 11.31
N GLN A 34 -8.83 3.95 11.35
CA GLN A 34 -9.54 3.41 12.51
C GLN A 34 -8.75 3.47 13.81
N MET A 35 -7.43 3.27 13.77
CA MET A 35 -6.55 3.38 14.94
C MET A 35 -6.33 4.83 15.37
N THR A 36 -6.18 5.75 14.42
CA THR A 36 -5.93 7.17 14.71
C THR A 36 -7.17 7.96 15.13
N ASN A 37 -8.35 7.49 14.72
CA ASN A 37 -9.61 8.17 14.99
C ASN A 37 -10.13 7.82 16.40
N PRO A 38 -10.30 8.79 17.30
CA PRO A 38 -10.73 8.54 18.68
C PRO A 38 -12.16 7.98 18.77
N LEU A 39 -13.01 8.26 17.78
CA LEU A 39 -14.40 7.78 17.76
C LEU A 39 -14.50 6.28 17.46
N THR A 40 -13.50 5.71 16.79
CA THR A 40 -13.47 4.30 16.40
C THR A 40 -12.53 3.46 17.24
N SER A 41 -11.40 4.03 17.67
CA SER A 41 -10.34 3.29 18.38
C SER A 41 -10.58 3.16 19.88
N LEU A 42 -11.37 4.05 20.49
CA LEU A 42 -11.41 4.24 21.95
C LEU A 42 -10.02 4.56 22.55
N LEU A 43 -9.07 4.97 21.73
CA LEU A 43 -7.73 5.40 22.11
C LEU A 43 -7.62 6.93 22.05
N PRO A 44 -6.59 7.51 22.70
CA PRO A 44 -6.26 8.92 22.52
C PRO A 44 -6.16 9.31 21.04
N ALA A 45 -6.67 10.49 20.70
CA ALA A 45 -6.70 10.98 19.32
C ALA A 45 -5.30 10.93 18.70
N PHE A 46 -5.18 10.40 17.49
CA PHE A 46 -3.90 10.24 16.76
C PHE A 46 -2.82 9.48 17.52
N LEU A 47 -3.20 8.64 18.50
CA LEU A 47 -2.30 7.80 19.29
C LEU A 47 -1.23 8.60 20.07
N THR A 48 -1.54 9.84 20.46
CA THR A 48 -0.66 10.63 21.33
C THR A 48 -1.11 10.59 22.80
N PRO A 49 -0.20 10.45 23.78
CA PRO A 49 -0.54 10.53 25.21
C PRO A 49 -1.15 11.89 25.61
N GLU A 50 -0.71 12.97 24.96
CA GLU A 50 -1.15 14.35 25.22
C GLU A 50 -1.74 14.98 23.96
N PRO A 51 -3.04 14.77 23.68
CA PRO A 51 -3.72 15.37 22.53
C PRO A 51 -3.91 16.89 22.70
N GLY A 52 -3.80 17.63 21.60
CA GLY A 52 -3.99 19.08 21.54
C GLY A 52 -2.69 19.84 21.24
N LEU A 53 -1.67 19.68 22.08
CA LEU A 53 -0.32 20.21 21.82
C LEU A 53 0.45 19.34 20.82
N ASN A 54 0.26 18.02 20.89
CA ASN A 54 0.92 17.06 20.02
C ASN A 54 -0.04 16.54 18.95
N SER A 55 0.45 16.41 17.71
CA SER A 55 -0.31 15.85 16.60
C SER A 55 -0.18 14.33 16.45
N GLY A 56 0.73 13.69 17.22
CA GLY A 56 0.95 12.24 17.17
C GLY A 56 1.14 11.71 15.74
N PHE A 57 0.37 10.69 15.39
CA PHE A 57 0.41 10.02 14.08
C PHE A 57 -0.49 10.66 13.02
N MET A 58 -1.00 11.87 13.23
CA MET A 58 -1.88 12.55 12.27
C MET A 58 -1.26 12.65 10.87
N ILE A 59 -0.02 13.12 10.77
CA ILE A 59 0.66 13.28 9.47
C ILE A 59 1.04 11.93 8.85
N ALA A 60 1.28 10.90 9.69
CA ALA A 60 1.52 9.56 9.19
C ALA A 60 0.27 9.00 8.47
N GLN A 61 -0.93 9.24 9.02
CA GLN A 61 -2.19 8.88 8.37
C GLN A 61 -2.39 9.63 7.04
N VAL A 62 -2.10 10.94 7.00
CA VAL A 62 -2.15 11.73 5.75
C VAL A 62 -1.19 11.17 4.70
N THR A 63 0.01 10.77 5.12
CA THR A 63 1.01 10.16 4.23
C THR A 63 0.52 8.82 3.69
N ALA A 64 -0.04 7.96 4.53
CA ALA A 64 -0.64 6.69 4.11
C ALA A 64 -1.79 6.90 3.11
N ALA A 65 -2.63 7.91 3.32
CA ALA A 65 -3.71 8.28 2.41
C ALA A 65 -3.18 8.78 1.04
N ALA A 66 -2.14 9.62 1.04
CA ALA A 66 -1.50 10.10 -0.18
C ALA A 66 -0.90 8.95 -1.00
N LEU A 67 -0.11 8.07 -0.38
CA LEU A 67 0.51 6.90 -1.03
C LEU A 67 -0.54 5.93 -1.58
N THR A 68 -1.64 5.75 -0.86
CA THR A 68 -2.76 4.90 -1.29
C THR A 68 -3.49 5.53 -2.46
N SER A 69 -3.70 6.86 -2.45
CA SER A 69 -4.32 7.59 -3.55
C SER A 69 -3.49 7.51 -4.83
N GLU A 70 -2.18 7.72 -4.72
CA GLU A 70 -1.23 7.57 -5.82
C GLU A 70 -1.27 6.16 -6.42
N SER A 71 -1.32 5.14 -5.56
CA SER A 71 -1.42 3.74 -6.00
C SER A 71 -2.74 3.44 -6.76
N LYS A 72 -3.81 4.22 -6.55
CA LYS A 72 -5.04 4.09 -7.35
C LYS A 72 -4.82 4.56 -8.79
N VAL A 73 -4.07 5.64 -8.98
CA VAL A 73 -3.75 6.19 -10.32
C VAL A 73 -2.79 5.26 -11.06
N LEU A 74 -1.83 4.66 -10.36
CA LEU A 74 -0.86 3.74 -10.97
C LEU A 74 -1.47 2.39 -11.37
N ALA A 75 -2.59 1.99 -10.76
CA ALA A 75 -3.24 0.70 -11.00
C ALA A 75 -4.03 0.62 -12.32
N THR A 76 -4.03 1.66 -13.16
CA THR A 76 -4.63 1.59 -14.49
C THR A 76 -3.88 0.55 -15.35
N PRO A 77 -4.59 -0.42 -15.95
CA PRO A 77 -3.94 -1.46 -16.77
C PRO A 77 -3.24 -0.83 -17.98
N HIS A 78 -2.01 -1.25 -18.25
CA HIS A 78 -1.32 -0.96 -19.53
C HIS A 78 -1.68 -1.98 -20.61
N SER A 79 -2.17 -3.16 -20.20
CA SER A 79 -2.60 -4.24 -21.07
C SER A 79 -3.79 -3.93 -21.98
N VAL A 80 -4.47 -2.81 -21.75
CA VAL A 80 -5.61 -2.36 -22.56
C VAL A 80 -5.17 -1.42 -23.68
N ASP A 81 -3.89 -1.06 -23.73
CA ASP A 81 -3.30 -0.19 -24.74
C ASP A 81 -2.35 -0.97 -25.66
N SER A 82 -2.31 -0.58 -26.93
CA SER A 82 -1.39 -1.12 -27.93
C SER A 82 -1.20 -0.07 -29.03
N ILE A 83 0.05 0.29 -29.31
CA ILE A 83 0.39 1.22 -30.37
C ILE A 83 1.23 0.47 -31.40
N PRO A 84 0.80 0.40 -32.67
CA PRO A 84 1.53 -0.33 -33.69
C PRO A 84 2.85 0.36 -33.99
N THR A 85 3.91 -0.43 -34.19
CA THR A 85 5.24 0.08 -34.53
C THR A 85 5.83 -0.63 -35.75
N SER A 86 6.99 -0.18 -36.22
CA SER A 86 7.74 -0.83 -37.31
C SER A 86 6.94 -0.96 -38.62
N GLY A 87 6.21 0.09 -39.00
CA GLY A 87 5.42 0.08 -40.25
C GLY A 87 4.31 -0.97 -40.25
N ASN A 88 3.64 -1.16 -39.10
CA ASN A 88 2.55 -2.12 -38.89
C ASN A 88 3.00 -3.60 -38.89
N GLN A 89 4.30 -3.87 -38.70
CA GLN A 89 4.81 -5.23 -38.49
C GLN A 89 4.64 -5.70 -37.04
N GLU A 90 4.66 -4.77 -36.10
CA GLU A 90 4.29 -5.00 -34.70
C GLU A 90 2.95 -4.31 -34.47
N ASP A 91 1.89 -4.90 -34.99
CA ASP A 91 0.53 -4.36 -35.01
C ASP A 91 -0.20 -4.50 -33.66
N TYR A 92 0.21 -5.46 -32.82
CA TYR A 92 -0.34 -5.64 -31.47
C TYR A 92 0.73 -5.97 -30.43
N VAL A 93 0.85 -5.11 -29.41
CA VAL A 93 1.90 -5.19 -28.38
C VAL A 93 1.32 -5.14 -26.98
N SER A 94 2.05 -5.74 -26.02
CA SER A 94 1.59 -5.86 -24.63
C SER A 94 1.81 -4.63 -23.76
N MET A 95 2.66 -3.67 -24.16
CA MET A 95 3.10 -2.56 -23.31
C MET A 95 3.68 -2.96 -21.92
N GLY A 96 3.99 -4.26 -21.72
CA GLY A 96 4.21 -4.84 -20.39
C GLY A 96 5.43 -4.30 -19.63
N MET A 97 6.45 -3.79 -20.33
CA MET A 97 7.62 -3.19 -19.68
C MET A 97 7.27 -1.88 -18.95
N SER A 98 6.41 -1.05 -19.54
CA SER A 98 5.90 0.15 -18.88
C SER A 98 5.04 -0.21 -17.67
N GLY A 99 4.31 -1.33 -17.76
CA GLY A 99 3.68 -1.96 -16.61
C GLY A 99 4.70 -2.35 -15.53
N ALA A 100 5.67 -3.20 -15.85
CA ALA A 100 6.66 -3.67 -14.88
C ALA A 100 7.36 -2.53 -14.10
N ARG A 101 7.64 -1.39 -14.75
CA ARG A 101 8.25 -0.22 -14.09
C ARG A 101 7.37 0.44 -13.02
N ARG A 102 6.05 0.46 -13.19
CA ARG A 102 5.15 1.07 -12.17
C ARG A 102 4.92 0.15 -10.98
N LEU A 103 5.06 -1.16 -11.15
CA LEU A 103 4.94 -2.13 -10.04
C LEU A 103 5.94 -1.84 -8.92
N ASP A 104 7.18 -1.47 -9.26
CA ASP A 104 8.20 -1.12 -8.26
C ASP A 104 7.76 0.07 -7.38
N ARG A 105 7.21 1.12 -7.99
CA ARG A 105 6.68 2.28 -7.27
C ARG A 105 5.48 1.92 -6.40
N MET A 106 4.55 1.12 -6.91
CA MET A 106 3.40 0.67 -6.13
C MET A 106 3.80 -0.24 -4.97
N LEU A 107 4.81 -1.09 -5.15
CA LEU A 107 5.35 -1.93 -4.08
C LEU A 107 6.01 -1.08 -2.98
N LYS A 108 6.77 -0.05 -3.34
CA LYS A 108 7.36 0.91 -2.39
C LYS A 108 6.28 1.64 -1.61
N ASN A 109 5.24 2.12 -2.29
CA ASN A 109 4.11 2.78 -1.63
C ASN A 109 3.41 1.84 -0.65
N LEU A 110 3.12 0.60 -1.06
CA LEU A 110 2.50 -0.41 -0.21
C LEU A 110 3.34 -0.71 1.03
N ARG A 111 4.66 -0.88 0.87
CA ARG A 111 5.60 -1.09 1.99
C ARG A 111 5.55 0.05 2.99
N ASN A 112 5.56 1.30 2.52
CA ASN A 112 5.48 2.47 3.38
C ASN A 112 4.14 2.55 4.12
N THR A 113 3.02 2.26 3.44
CA THR A 113 1.70 2.25 4.09
C THR A 113 1.61 1.16 5.17
N ILE A 114 2.15 -0.04 4.91
CA ILE A 114 2.21 -1.13 5.91
C ILE A 114 3.13 -0.76 7.09
N ALA A 115 4.27 -0.10 6.82
CA ALA A 115 5.16 0.36 7.87
C ALA A 115 4.47 1.38 8.79
N ILE A 116 3.71 2.32 8.22
CA ILE A 116 2.90 3.27 9.00
C ILE A 116 1.86 2.53 9.85
N GLU A 117 1.17 1.55 9.28
CA GLU A 117 0.23 0.70 10.02
C GLU A 117 0.89 0.01 11.21
N LEU A 118 2.07 -0.59 11.00
CA LEU A 118 2.80 -1.28 12.07
C LEU A 118 3.21 -0.32 13.19
N LEU A 119 3.68 0.89 12.85
CA LEU A 119 4.05 1.91 13.83
C LEU A 119 2.83 2.36 14.65
N CYS A 120 1.71 2.64 14.00
CA CYS A 120 0.46 2.97 14.67
C CYS A 120 -0.01 1.83 15.58
N ALA A 121 0.08 0.58 15.13
CA ALA A 121 -0.30 -0.58 15.93
C ALA A 121 0.59 -0.73 17.17
N CYS A 122 1.90 -0.54 17.05
CA CYS A 122 2.83 -0.61 18.18
C CYS A 122 2.53 0.48 19.22
N GLN A 123 2.29 1.71 18.76
CA GLN A 123 1.88 2.80 19.65
C GLN A 123 0.54 2.52 20.32
N GLY A 124 -0.43 1.95 19.60
CA GLY A 124 -1.72 1.55 20.17
C GLY A 124 -1.57 0.49 21.27
N VAL A 125 -0.64 -0.47 21.09
CA VAL A 125 -0.30 -1.46 22.11
C VAL A 125 0.33 -0.79 23.34
N ASP A 126 1.23 0.18 23.15
CA ASP A 126 1.83 0.95 24.25
C ASP A 126 0.79 1.72 25.08
N LEU A 127 -0.20 2.31 24.41
CA LEU A 127 -1.30 3.04 25.07
C LEU A 127 -2.28 2.12 25.82
N LEU A 128 -2.30 0.83 25.48
CA LEU A 128 -3.14 -0.19 26.14
C LEU A 128 -2.42 -0.89 27.30
N ALA A 129 -1.17 -0.53 27.60
CA ALA A 129 -0.46 -1.08 28.75
C ALA A 129 -1.29 -0.89 30.05
N PRO A 130 -1.39 -1.91 30.93
CA PRO A 130 -0.58 -3.13 31.00
C PRO A 130 -1.15 -4.36 30.24
N LEU A 131 -2.09 -4.18 29.31
CA LEU A 131 -2.63 -5.31 28.52
C LEU A 131 -1.53 -5.95 27.66
N LYS A 132 -1.58 -7.27 27.53
CA LYS A 132 -0.63 -8.06 26.73
C LYS A 132 -1.27 -8.55 25.45
N THR A 133 -0.52 -8.51 24.36
CA THR A 133 -0.94 -9.04 23.06
C THR A 133 -0.68 -10.55 22.95
N GLY A 134 -1.22 -11.19 21.91
CA GLY A 134 -0.93 -12.60 21.61
C GLY A 134 0.53 -12.83 21.21
N LYS A 135 1.01 -14.08 21.31
CA LYS A 135 2.42 -14.45 21.09
C LYS A 135 3.04 -13.89 19.80
N LEU A 136 2.34 -14.03 18.67
CA LEU A 136 2.82 -13.55 17.36
C LEU A 136 2.84 -12.02 17.27
N ALA A 137 1.85 -11.36 17.87
CA ALA A 137 1.77 -9.90 17.88
C ALA A 137 2.86 -9.28 18.78
N SER A 138 3.20 -9.94 19.88
CA SER A 138 4.33 -9.54 20.74
C SER A 138 5.66 -9.61 19.99
N GLN A 139 5.90 -10.67 19.21
CA GLN A 139 7.10 -10.79 18.37
C GLN A 139 7.16 -9.71 17.29
N ALA A 140 6.02 -9.41 16.64
CA ALA A 140 5.95 -8.36 15.64
C ALA A 140 6.18 -6.96 16.23
N TYR A 141 5.75 -6.74 17.47
CA TYR A 141 5.95 -5.51 18.23
C TYR A 141 7.41 -5.30 18.66
N GLU A 142 8.17 -6.37 18.92
CA GLU A 142 9.59 -6.30 19.25
C GLU A 142 10.49 -5.98 18.05
N CYS A 143 10.09 -6.33 16.83
CA CYS A 143 10.89 -6.13 15.62
C CYS A 143 11.21 -4.66 15.26
N PRO A 144 10.28 -3.70 15.35
CA PRO A 144 10.54 -2.29 15.03
C PRO A 144 11.10 -1.45 16.20
N ARG A 145 11.30 -2.04 17.39
CA ARG A 145 11.93 -1.37 18.54
C ARG A 145 13.45 -1.58 18.57
#